data_AF-A0A936HAG0-F1
#
_entry.id   AF-A0A936HAG0-F1
#
_cell.length_a   1.000
_cell.length_b   1.000
_cell.length_c   1.000
_cell.angle_alpha   90.00
_cell.angle_beta   90.00
_cell.angle_gamma   90.00
#
_symmetry.space_group_name_H-M   'P 1'
#
loop_
_entity.id
_entity.type
_entity.pdbx_description
1 polymer ?
#
loop_
_entity_poly.entity_id
_entity_poly.type
_entity_poly.pdbx_seq_one_letter_code
_entity_poly.pdbx_strand_id
1 'polypeptide(L)'
;MKVNDISARAVGLADDQSDELSRIATEILIALQHLLSLKEGKIHEDIRRGKTIISDAVVKLGNSFNGLNNQTRAQQQLVASLIEEVSQKKAGGGSANRASVREIADGMSVILQGFMDTLTQVSAQSSGVIAKMEAMTDVVNQTFSLLSNVEMITKQTNLLSLNAFIEAARSGEAGRGFQVVATEMRNLSHSSARLNEQIRVQVEQSKKIVHETRDVVNQMAMRDMASLIEAKDNADILFAKLGVMNEFISEHLGQVSDISQSIDRSVGLAVQSLQFEDIVGQLLGHADRELGEQEQVLAELRNRLRAFTEAAQNGGDTRKALLELQASLDAMQRSGLFQKSKTVLQQSMDEGDVELF
;
A
#
# COMPACT_ATOMS: atom_id res chain seq x y z
N MET A 1 84.41 86.65 12.66
CA MET A 1 83.88 85.51 13.44
C MET A 1 82.71 84.89 12.67
N LYS A 2 83.02 84.31 11.50
CA LYS A 2 82.06 83.80 10.50
C LYS A 2 81.63 82.34 10.76
N VAL A 3 82.01 81.76 11.90
CA VAL A 3 81.84 80.33 12.23
C VAL A 3 80.51 80.04 12.95
N ASN A 4 79.97 81.00 13.73
CA ASN A 4 78.67 80.82 14.40
C ASN A 4 77.46 80.91 13.46
N ASP A 5 77.57 81.67 12.38
CA ASP A 5 76.47 81.86 11.41
C ASP A 5 76.31 80.65 10.47
N ILE A 6 77.39 79.90 10.21
CA ILE A 6 77.36 78.65 9.44
C ILE A 6 76.85 77.50 10.31
N SER A 7 77.20 77.48 11.61
CA SER A 7 76.70 76.48 12.57
C SER A 7 75.20 76.63 12.83
N ALA A 8 74.69 77.85 13.04
CA ALA A 8 73.26 78.10 13.22
C ALA A 8 72.44 77.79 11.96
N ARG A 9 72.98 78.07 10.77
CA ARG A 9 72.35 77.78 9.49
C ARG A 9 72.40 76.28 9.14
N ALA A 10 73.45 75.57 9.52
CA ALA A 10 73.55 74.10 9.39
C ALA A 10 72.65 73.35 10.37
N VAL A 11 72.49 73.87 11.60
CA VAL A 11 71.55 73.33 12.60
C VAL A 11 70.10 73.59 12.17
N GLY A 12 69.76 74.78 11.67
CA GLY A 12 68.42 75.07 11.12
C GLY A 12 68.08 74.28 9.86
N LEU A 13 69.05 74.00 8.98
CA LEU A 13 68.87 73.12 7.82
C LEU A 13 68.74 71.63 8.20
N ALA A 14 69.37 71.19 9.29
CA ALA A 14 69.24 69.83 9.81
C ALA A 14 67.89 69.60 10.52
N ASP A 15 67.37 70.62 11.21
CA ASP A 15 66.05 70.61 11.87
C ASP A 15 64.92 70.61 10.83
N ASP A 16 65.02 71.44 9.79
CA ASP A 16 64.05 71.50 8.66
C ASP A 16 64.05 70.20 7.82
N GLN A 17 65.22 69.56 7.66
CA GLN A 17 65.32 68.23 7.04
C GLN A 17 64.75 67.12 7.93
N SER A 18 64.90 67.20 9.25
CA SER A 18 64.33 66.24 10.20
C SER A 18 62.81 66.31 10.25
N ASP A 19 62.25 67.52 10.20
CA ASP A 19 60.80 67.75 10.13
C ASP A 19 60.22 67.29 8.79
N GLU A 20 60.90 67.54 7.67
CA GLU A 20 60.46 67.08 6.34
C GLU A 20 60.51 65.54 6.22
N LEU A 21 61.55 64.89 6.75
CA LEU A 21 61.65 63.43 6.81
C LEU A 21 60.56 62.82 7.70
N SER A 22 60.26 63.46 8.83
CA SER A 22 59.18 63.04 9.73
C SER A 22 57.81 63.15 9.05
N ARG A 23 57.59 64.18 8.23
CA ARG A 23 56.37 64.33 7.43
C ARG A 23 56.22 63.22 6.39
N ILE A 24 57.27 62.94 5.62
CA ILE A 24 57.26 61.86 4.61
C ILE A 24 57.06 60.49 5.27
N ALA A 25 57.71 60.24 6.41
CA ALA A 25 57.53 58.99 7.15
C ALA A 25 56.09 58.83 7.67
N THR A 26 55.46 59.92 8.11
CA THR A 26 54.06 59.92 8.55
C THR A 26 53.11 59.65 7.38
N GLU A 27 53.34 60.27 6.22
CA GLU A 27 52.56 60.02 5.00
C GLU A 27 52.67 58.56 4.54
N ILE A 28 53.87 57.97 4.59
CA ILE A 28 54.09 56.54 4.31
C ILE A 28 53.37 55.66 5.33
N LEU A 29 53.44 55.97 6.62
CA LEU A 29 52.73 55.20 7.67
C LEU A 29 51.21 55.22 7.46
N ILE A 30 50.64 56.36 7.08
CA ILE A 30 49.22 56.48 6.74
C ILE A 30 48.88 55.66 5.49
N ALA A 31 49.71 55.72 4.44
CA ALA A 31 49.51 54.93 3.23
C ALA A 31 49.58 53.42 3.50
N LEU A 32 50.53 52.99 4.32
CA LEU A 32 50.66 51.60 4.79
C LEU A 32 49.43 51.18 5.61
N GLN A 33 48.97 52.02 6.53
CA GLN A 33 47.79 51.75 7.35
C GLN A 33 46.52 51.63 6.48
N HIS A 34 46.39 52.44 5.44
CA HIS A 34 45.28 52.34 4.48
C HIS A 34 45.38 51.08 3.62
N LEU A 35 46.57 50.70 3.16
CA LEU A 35 46.80 49.47 2.39
C LEU A 35 46.54 48.20 3.22
N LEU A 36 46.90 48.20 4.50
CA LEU A 36 46.73 47.08 5.41
C LEU A 36 45.29 46.93 5.95
N SER A 37 44.52 48.03 6.03
CA SER A 37 43.14 48.01 6.53
C SER A 37 42.09 47.63 5.46
N LEU A 38 42.48 47.59 4.18
CA LEU A 38 41.56 47.23 3.11
C LEU A 38 41.44 45.69 2.95
N LYS A 39 40.20 45.21 3.02
CA LYS A 39 39.71 43.85 2.66
C LYS A 39 39.63 42.77 3.76
N GLU A 40 39.88 43.04 5.05
CA GLU A 40 39.66 42.01 6.10
C GLU A 40 38.17 41.65 6.33
N GLY A 41 37.25 42.58 6.11
CA GLY A 41 35.84 42.39 6.49
C GLY A 41 35.04 41.42 5.62
N LYS A 42 35.32 41.38 4.32
CA LYS A 42 34.48 40.68 3.33
C LYS A 42 34.72 39.17 3.32
N ILE A 43 35.97 38.74 3.44
CA ILE A 43 36.35 37.33 3.56
C ILE A 43 35.77 36.71 4.83
N HIS A 44 35.86 37.42 5.96
CA HIS A 44 35.24 36.98 7.20
C HIS A 44 33.71 36.91 7.10
N GLU A 45 33.10 37.82 6.34
CA GLU A 45 31.66 37.80 6.08
C GLU A 45 31.25 36.59 5.21
N ASP A 46 31.97 36.31 4.12
CA ASP A 46 31.70 35.18 3.22
C ASP A 46 31.90 33.83 3.93
N ILE A 47 32.97 33.68 4.72
CA ILE A 47 33.22 32.48 5.55
C ILE A 47 32.11 32.33 6.60
N ARG A 48 31.69 33.42 7.25
CA ARG A 48 30.61 33.39 8.25
C ARG A 48 29.27 33.01 7.61
N ARG A 49 28.96 33.54 6.42
CA ARG A 49 27.76 33.19 5.63
C ARG A 49 27.78 31.72 5.23
N GLY A 50 28.90 31.24 4.68
CA GLY A 50 29.07 29.82 4.33
C GLY A 50 28.85 28.91 5.54
N LYS A 51 29.43 29.25 6.70
CA LYS A 51 29.21 28.52 7.96
C LYS A 51 27.73 28.48 8.37
N THR A 52 27.01 29.58 8.22
CA THR A 52 25.57 29.64 8.53
C THR A 52 24.76 28.76 7.58
N ILE A 53 25.03 28.80 6.28
CA ILE A 53 24.35 27.98 5.26
C ILE A 53 24.59 26.48 5.51
N ILE A 54 25.83 26.08 5.78
CA ILE A 54 26.15 24.68 6.16
C ILE A 54 25.38 24.28 7.41
N SER A 55 25.40 25.11 8.45
CA SER A 55 24.74 24.79 9.71
C SER A 55 23.23 24.60 9.53
N ASP A 56 22.59 25.44 8.72
CA ASP A 56 21.15 25.32 8.43
C ASP A 56 20.84 24.08 7.58
N ALA A 57 21.64 23.82 6.53
CA ALA A 57 21.48 22.67 5.67
C ALA A 57 21.70 21.33 6.41
N VAL A 58 22.69 21.26 7.31
CA VAL A 58 22.95 20.07 8.15
C VAL A 58 21.78 19.80 9.08
N VAL A 59 21.18 20.84 9.68
CA VAL A 59 19.99 20.70 10.53
C VAL A 59 18.79 20.23 9.70
N LYS A 60 18.54 20.83 8.53
CA LYS A 60 17.46 20.41 7.61
C LYS A 60 17.64 18.97 7.12
N LEU A 61 18.85 18.57 6.72
CA LEU A 61 19.18 17.19 6.35
C LEU A 61 18.97 16.23 7.52
N GLY A 62 19.47 16.56 8.71
CA GLY A 62 19.29 15.74 9.90
C GLY A 62 17.80 15.53 10.23
N ASN A 63 16.99 16.57 10.11
CA ASN A 63 15.55 16.48 10.33
C ASN A 63 14.87 15.62 9.24
N SER A 64 15.24 15.80 7.97
CA SER A 64 14.71 14.99 6.87
C SER A 64 15.07 13.52 7.00
N PHE A 65 16.34 13.17 7.26
CA PHE A 65 16.77 11.79 7.46
C PHE A 65 16.10 11.13 8.66
N ASN A 66 15.93 11.85 9.77
CA ASN A 66 15.18 11.33 10.92
C ASN A 66 13.70 11.12 10.59
N GLY A 67 13.08 12.06 9.87
CA GLY A 67 11.71 11.94 9.38
C GLY A 67 11.53 10.72 8.49
N LEU A 68 12.39 10.58 7.47
CA LEU A 68 12.42 9.45 6.54
C LEU A 68 12.60 8.12 7.27
N ASN A 69 13.59 8.02 8.16
CA ASN A 69 13.84 6.78 8.91
C ASN A 69 12.66 6.39 9.81
N ASN A 70 12.02 7.35 10.48
CA ASN A 70 10.83 7.08 11.29
C ASN A 70 9.64 6.66 10.43
N GLN A 71 9.44 7.31 9.29
CA GLN A 71 8.35 7.02 8.34
C GLN A 71 8.51 5.67 7.66
N THR A 72 9.72 5.32 7.21
CA THR A 72 10.01 4.01 6.64
C THR A 72 9.78 2.90 7.67
N ARG A 73 10.15 3.10 8.94
CA ARG A 73 9.84 2.13 10.01
C ARG A 73 8.34 1.97 10.22
N ALA A 74 7.59 3.07 10.25
CA ALA A 74 6.13 3.03 10.34
C ALA A 74 5.50 2.30 9.14
N GLN A 75 5.98 2.56 7.93
CA GLN A 75 5.54 1.88 6.71
C GLN A 75 5.83 0.37 6.77
N GLN A 76 7.03 -0.02 7.22
CA GLN A 76 7.39 -1.45 7.38
C GLN A 76 6.48 -2.16 8.39
N GLN A 77 6.13 -1.50 9.51
CA GLN A 77 5.20 -2.05 10.49
C GLN A 77 3.79 -2.20 9.91
N LEU A 78 3.28 -1.21 9.18
CA LEU A 78 1.97 -1.26 8.53
C LEU A 78 1.88 -2.35 7.45
N VAL A 79 2.93 -2.49 6.65
CA VAL A 79 3.01 -3.57 5.65
C VAL A 79 3.08 -4.93 6.34
N ALA A 80 3.81 -5.05 7.44
CA ALA A 80 3.85 -6.29 8.21
C ALA A 80 2.49 -6.63 8.82
N SER A 81 1.75 -5.66 9.40
CA SER A 81 0.41 -5.89 9.95
C SER A 81 -0.61 -6.23 8.87
N LEU A 82 -0.52 -5.60 7.68
CA LEU A 82 -1.32 -5.97 6.50
C LEU A 82 -1.04 -7.42 6.07
N ILE A 83 0.23 -7.81 5.97
CA ILE A 83 0.62 -9.17 5.60
C ILE A 83 0.15 -10.16 6.66
N GLU A 84 0.28 -9.85 7.95
CA GLU A 84 -0.14 -10.71 9.04
C GLU A 84 -1.66 -10.90 9.06
N GLU A 85 -2.46 -9.83 8.94
CA GLU A 85 -3.93 -9.93 8.92
C GLU A 85 -4.42 -10.71 7.68
N VAL A 86 -3.80 -10.49 6.51
CA VAL A 86 -4.10 -11.24 5.28
C VAL A 86 -3.64 -12.70 5.36
N SER A 87 -2.52 -12.98 6.05
CA SER A 87 -1.92 -14.32 6.12
C SER A 87 -2.50 -15.20 7.22
N GLN A 88 -2.86 -14.63 8.38
CA GLN A 88 -3.48 -15.38 9.49
C GLN A 88 -4.90 -15.84 9.15
N LYS A 89 -5.56 -15.25 8.15
CA LYS A 89 -6.90 -15.64 7.68
C LYS A 89 -6.88 -16.17 6.24
N LYS A 90 -6.04 -17.19 5.97
CA LYS A 90 -5.99 -17.90 4.66
C LYS A 90 -7.38 -18.29 4.15
N ALA A 91 -7.90 -17.51 3.20
CA ALA A 91 -8.56 -17.96 1.97
C ALA A 91 -8.93 -16.75 1.08
N GLY A 92 -8.09 -16.45 0.08
CA GLY A 92 -8.56 -15.86 -1.19
C GLY A 92 -8.16 -14.41 -1.51
N GLY A 93 -7.09 -14.26 -2.30
CA GLY A 93 -7.02 -13.30 -3.41
C GLY A 93 -6.49 -11.89 -3.11
N GLY A 94 -5.29 -11.58 -3.60
CA GLY A 94 -4.60 -10.30 -3.39
C GLY A 94 -5.13 -9.10 -4.20
N SER A 95 -5.04 -7.94 -3.55
CA SER A 95 -4.61 -6.62 -4.04
C SER A 95 -5.26 -5.94 -5.27
N ALA A 96 -6.49 -6.25 -5.69
CA ALA A 96 -7.18 -5.44 -6.72
C ALA A 96 -8.65 -5.09 -6.43
N ASN A 97 -9.17 -5.35 -5.22
CA ASN A 97 -10.49 -5.98 -5.11
C ASN A 97 -11.68 -5.15 -4.54
N ARG A 98 -11.61 -3.81 -4.41
CA ARG A 98 -12.68 -3.05 -3.70
C ARG A 98 -14.03 -3.05 -4.43
N ALA A 99 -14.02 -2.92 -5.76
CA ALA A 99 -15.23 -3.06 -6.58
C ALA A 99 -15.71 -4.52 -6.64
N SER A 100 -14.78 -5.46 -6.73
CA SER A 100 -15.09 -6.88 -6.87
C SER A 100 -15.55 -7.56 -5.59
N VAL A 101 -15.15 -7.16 -4.37
CA VAL A 101 -15.70 -7.77 -3.15
C VAL A 101 -17.19 -7.45 -3.01
N ARG A 102 -17.60 -6.21 -3.30
CA ARG A 102 -19.01 -5.82 -3.27
C ARG A 102 -19.80 -6.45 -4.42
N GLU A 103 -19.26 -6.47 -5.64
CA GLU A 103 -19.87 -7.21 -6.76
C GLU A 103 -19.97 -8.71 -6.51
N ILE A 104 -18.96 -9.33 -5.90
CA ILE A 104 -18.99 -10.76 -5.53
C ILE A 104 -20.06 -10.99 -4.46
N ALA A 105 -20.16 -10.11 -3.46
CA ALA A 105 -21.20 -10.20 -2.43
C ALA A 105 -22.60 -10.07 -3.02
N ASP A 106 -22.82 -9.05 -3.86
CA ASP A 106 -24.11 -8.82 -4.53
C ASP A 106 -24.44 -9.98 -5.48
N GLY A 107 -23.47 -10.43 -6.28
CA GLY A 107 -23.63 -11.55 -7.22
C GLY A 107 -23.93 -12.87 -6.52
N MET A 108 -23.23 -13.17 -5.42
CA MET A 108 -23.52 -14.38 -4.63
C MET A 108 -24.85 -14.27 -3.89
N SER A 109 -25.24 -13.08 -3.41
CA SER A 109 -26.55 -12.86 -2.80
C SER A 109 -27.67 -13.19 -3.79
N VAL A 110 -27.55 -12.74 -5.05
CA VAL A 110 -28.47 -13.09 -6.13
C VAL A 110 -28.49 -14.60 -6.39
N ILE A 111 -27.32 -15.25 -6.43
CA ILE A 111 -27.23 -16.71 -6.62
C ILE A 111 -27.91 -17.47 -5.49
N LEU A 112 -27.65 -17.09 -4.22
CA LEU A 112 -28.28 -17.70 -3.04
C LEU A 112 -29.79 -17.50 -3.04
N GLN A 113 -30.26 -16.32 -3.43
CA GLN A 113 -31.69 -16.04 -3.56
C GLN A 113 -32.34 -16.94 -4.63
N GLY A 114 -31.71 -17.08 -5.81
CA GLY A 114 -32.19 -17.99 -6.84
C GLY A 114 -32.18 -19.46 -6.41
N PHE A 115 -31.21 -19.85 -5.58
CA PHE A 115 -31.16 -21.20 -5.01
C PHE A 115 -32.28 -21.43 -3.99
N MET A 116 -32.62 -20.43 -3.17
CA MET A 116 -33.76 -20.48 -2.25
C MET A 116 -35.10 -20.62 -2.99
N ASP A 117 -35.28 -19.88 -4.08
CA ASP A 117 -36.47 -19.96 -4.92
C ASP A 117 -36.62 -21.36 -5.53
N THR A 118 -35.51 -21.89 -6.09
CA THR A 118 -35.46 -23.26 -6.63
C THR A 118 -35.81 -24.29 -5.55
N LEU A 119 -35.33 -24.12 -4.33
CA LEU A 119 -35.63 -25.04 -3.24
C LEU A 119 -37.09 -24.97 -2.77
N THR A 120 -37.65 -23.77 -2.75
CA THR A 120 -39.06 -23.57 -2.45
C THR A 120 -39.93 -24.30 -3.48
N GLN A 121 -39.53 -24.25 -4.75
CA GLN A 121 -40.15 -25.02 -5.82
C GLN A 121 -39.99 -26.53 -5.62
N VAL A 122 -38.79 -27.01 -5.28
CA VAL A 122 -38.54 -28.44 -4.99
C VAL A 122 -39.39 -28.92 -3.80
N SER A 123 -39.51 -28.11 -2.74
CA SER A 123 -40.34 -28.43 -1.58
C SER A 123 -41.83 -28.53 -1.93
N ALA A 124 -42.33 -27.62 -2.76
CA ALA A 124 -43.69 -27.68 -3.30
C ALA A 124 -43.90 -28.94 -4.16
N GLN A 125 -42.93 -29.30 -5.01
CA GLN A 125 -42.97 -30.53 -5.81
C GLN A 125 -42.97 -31.79 -4.94
N SER A 126 -42.11 -31.85 -3.92
CA SER A 126 -42.05 -32.95 -2.96
C SER A 126 -43.37 -33.13 -2.22
N SER A 127 -44.01 -32.03 -1.81
CA SER A 127 -45.35 -32.05 -1.21
C SER A 127 -46.39 -32.62 -2.17
N GLY A 128 -46.33 -32.25 -3.46
CA GLY A 128 -47.17 -32.81 -4.51
C GLY A 128 -46.94 -34.31 -4.75
N VAL A 129 -45.70 -34.78 -4.66
CA VAL A 129 -45.37 -36.22 -4.76
C VAL A 129 -45.94 -36.98 -3.56
N ILE A 130 -45.82 -36.44 -2.34
CA ILE A 130 -46.38 -37.05 -1.12
C ILE A 130 -47.90 -37.21 -1.27
N ALA A 131 -48.61 -36.18 -1.75
CA ALA A 131 -50.05 -36.26 -1.99
C ALA A 131 -50.44 -37.35 -3.01
N LYS A 132 -49.65 -37.51 -4.09
CA LYS A 132 -49.85 -38.59 -5.07
C LYS A 132 -49.60 -39.97 -4.48
N MET A 133 -48.62 -40.13 -3.59
CA MET A 133 -48.35 -41.39 -2.90
C MET A 133 -49.47 -41.76 -1.92
N GLU A 134 -50.09 -40.76 -1.29
CA GLU A 134 -51.28 -40.96 -0.45
C GLU A 134 -52.48 -41.46 -1.27
N ALA A 135 -52.76 -40.81 -2.41
CA ALA A 135 -53.77 -41.29 -3.35
C ALA A 135 -53.47 -42.72 -3.87
N MET A 136 -52.19 -43.05 -4.11
CA MET A 136 -51.80 -44.41 -4.52
C MET A 136 -52.00 -45.44 -3.41
N THR A 137 -51.83 -45.03 -2.15
CA THR A 137 -52.13 -45.86 -0.98
C THR A 137 -53.62 -46.21 -0.92
N ASP A 138 -54.49 -45.24 -1.24
CA ASP A 138 -55.94 -45.48 -1.32
C ASP A 138 -56.29 -46.47 -2.44
N VAL A 139 -55.69 -46.34 -3.63
CA VAL A 139 -55.86 -47.28 -4.75
C VAL A 139 -55.43 -48.69 -4.36
N VAL A 140 -54.29 -48.82 -3.66
CA VAL A 140 -53.80 -50.11 -3.15
C VAL A 140 -54.77 -50.72 -2.13
N ASN A 141 -55.28 -49.93 -1.19
CA ASN A 141 -56.28 -50.39 -0.20
C ASN A 141 -57.58 -50.83 -0.87
N GLN A 142 -58.04 -50.10 -1.88
CA GLN A 142 -59.22 -50.47 -2.66
C GLN A 142 -58.98 -51.77 -3.45
N THR A 143 -57.76 -51.98 -3.95
CA THR A 143 -57.37 -53.24 -4.59
C THR A 143 -57.44 -54.41 -3.62
N PHE A 144 -57.00 -54.26 -2.37
CA PHE A 144 -57.16 -55.30 -1.34
C PHE A 144 -58.63 -55.66 -1.08
N SER A 145 -59.53 -54.67 -1.08
CA SER A 145 -60.97 -54.91 -0.95
C SER A 145 -61.51 -55.74 -2.12
N LEU A 146 -61.12 -55.42 -3.36
CA LEU A 146 -61.49 -56.20 -4.54
C LEU A 146 -60.96 -57.65 -4.47
N LEU A 147 -59.70 -57.84 -4.07
CA LEU A 147 -59.12 -59.18 -3.90
C LEU A 147 -59.87 -60.00 -2.83
N SER A 148 -60.31 -59.35 -1.75
CA SER A 148 -61.13 -60.02 -0.72
C SER A 148 -62.50 -60.45 -1.27
N ASN A 149 -63.12 -59.65 -2.15
CA ASN A 149 -64.37 -60.00 -2.80
C ASN A 149 -64.17 -61.17 -3.78
N VAL A 150 -63.09 -61.16 -4.56
CA VAL A 150 -62.72 -62.28 -5.46
C VAL A 150 -62.48 -63.56 -4.68
N GLU A 151 -61.86 -63.47 -3.50
CA GLU A 151 -61.66 -64.62 -2.62
C GLU A 151 -62.99 -65.22 -2.15
N MET A 152 -63.95 -64.36 -1.78
CA MET A 152 -65.30 -64.76 -1.38
C MET A 152 -66.03 -65.46 -2.52
N ILE A 153 -66.01 -64.89 -3.73
CA ILE A 153 -66.62 -65.48 -4.93
C ILE A 153 -65.99 -66.84 -5.24
N THR A 154 -64.66 -66.93 -5.15
CA THR A 154 -63.93 -68.18 -5.40
C THR A 154 -64.30 -69.26 -4.39
N LYS A 155 -64.40 -68.92 -3.09
CA LYS A 155 -64.85 -69.84 -2.04
C LYS A 155 -66.29 -70.30 -2.26
N GLN A 156 -67.20 -69.40 -2.62
CA GLN A 156 -68.59 -69.73 -2.96
C GLN A 156 -68.67 -70.66 -4.17
N THR A 157 -67.93 -70.36 -5.24
CA THR A 157 -67.89 -71.17 -6.47
C THR A 157 -67.35 -72.57 -6.18
N ASN A 158 -66.32 -72.67 -5.34
CA ASN A 158 -65.80 -73.96 -4.90
C ASN A 158 -66.85 -74.77 -4.13
N LEU A 159 -67.60 -74.16 -3.22
CA LEU A 159 -68.70 -74.83 -2.50
C LEU A 159 -69.84 -75.25 -3.44
N LEU A 160 -70.25 -74.39 -4.37
CA LEU A 160 -71.25 -74.71 -5.40
C LEU A 160 -70.80 -75.88 -6.28
N SER A 161 -69.54 -75.87 -6.74
CA SER A 161 -68.97 -76.95 -7.55
C SER A 161 -68.89 -78.27 -6.78
N LEU A 162 -68.60 -78.22 -5.47
CA LEU A 162 -68.60 -79.39 -4.61
C LEU A 162 -70.01 -79.98 -4.45
N ASN A 163 -71.02 -79.13 -4.21
CA ASN A 163 -72.41 -79.57 -4.12
C ASN A 163 -72.88 -80.18 -5.44
N ALA A 164 -72.53 -79.57 -6.58
CA ALA A 164 -72.83 -80.11 -7.90
C ALA A 164 -72.12 -81.45 -8.17
N PHE A 165 -70.87 -81.60 -7.72
CA PHE A 165 -70.12 -82.85 -7.82
C PHE A 165 -70.78 -83.97 -7.01
N ILE A 166 -71.24 -83.68 -5.78
CA ILE A 166 -71.95 -84.64 -4.91
C ILE A 166 -73.27 -85.06 -5.55
N GLU A 167 -74.06 -84.13 -6.08
CA GLU A 167 -75.37 -84.44 -6.69
C GLU A 167 -75.22 -85.19 -8.02
N ALA A 168 -74.18 -84.88 -8.81
CA ALA A 168 -73.82 -85.62 -10.00
C ALA A 168 -73.42 -87.07 -9.67
N ALA A 169 -72.64 -87.28 -8.60
CA ALA A 169 -72.30 -88.63 -8.13
C ALA A 169 -73.52 -89.40 -7.63
N ARG A 170 -74.48 -88.71 -6.98
CA ARG A 170 -75.74 -89.30 -6.50
C ARG A 170 -76.65 -89.77 -7.63
N SER A 171 -76.59 -89.10 -8.79
CA SER A 171 -77.39 -89.42 -9.98
C SER A 171 -76.85 -90.60 -10.81
N GLY A 172 -75.74 -91.22 -10.40
CA GLY A 172 -75.17 -92.41 -11.05
C GLY A 172 -74.75 -92.17 -12.50
N GLU A 173 -75.10 -93.09 -13.41
CA GLU A 173 -74.74 -93.02 -14.84
C GLU A 173 -75.27 -91.75 -15.53
N ALA A 174 -76.45 -91.27 -15.15
CA ALA A 174 -77.05 -90.04 -15.71
C ALA A 174 -76.30 -88.75 -15.33
N GLY A 175 -75.49 -88.80 -14.27
CA GLY A 175 -74.75 -87.65 -13.73
C GLY A 175 -73.31 -87.51 -14.24
N ARG A 176 -72.76 -88.47 -15.00
CA ARG A 176 -71.33 -88.48 -15.41
C ARG A 176 -70.89 -87.20 -16.13
N GLY A 177 -71.72 -86.65 -17.03
CA GLY A 177 -71.41 -85.40 -17.73
C GLY A 177 -71.34 -84.19 -16.78
N PHE A 178 -72.28 -84.09 -15.82
CA PHE A 178 -72.28 -83.05 -14.80
C PHE A 178 -71.10 -83.16 -13.84
N GLN A 179 -70.65 -84.39 -13.56
CA GLN A 179 -69.51 -84.63 -12.68
C GLN A 179 -68.20 -84.10 -13.27
N VAL A 180 -68.00 -84.23 -14.59
CA VAL A 180 -66.84 -83.64 -15.30
C VAL A 180 -66.87 -82.11 -15.20
N VAL A 181 -68.03 -81.49 -15.50
CA VAL A 181 -68.19 -80.03 -15.41
C VAL A 181 -67.96 -79.50 -13.99
N ALA A 182 -68.51 -80.19 -12.98
CA ALA A 182 -68.33 -79.81 -11.58
C ALA A 182 -66.85 -79.92 -11.14
N THR A 183 -66.13 -80.94 -11.61
CA THR A 183 -64.69 -81.09 -11.35
C THR A 183 -63.90 -79.96 -11.99
N GLU A 184 -64.23 -79.59 -13.23
CA GLU A 184 -63.56 -78.49 -13.93
C GLU A 184 -63.82 -77.13 -13.25
N MET A 185 -65.07 -76.86 -12.82
CA MET A 185 -65.38 -75.67 -12.03
C MET A 185 -64.63 -75.62 -10.70
N ARG A 186 -64.43 -76.76 -10.04
CA ARG A 186 -63.65 -76.86 -8.81
C ARG A 186 -62.18 -76.55 -9.05
N ASN A 187 -61.59 -77.11 -10.12
CA ASN A 187 -60.20 -76.84 -10.52
C ASN A 187 -60.00 -75.36 -10.89
N LEU A 188 -60.97 -74.75 -11.60
CA LEU A 188 -60.95 -73.33 -11.94
C LEU A 188 -61.02 -72.46 -10.68
N SER A 189 -61.86 -72.83 -9.71
CA SER A 189 -61.94 -72.13 -8.41
C SER A 189 -60.61 -72.21 -7.65
N HIS A 190 -59.97 -73.38 -7.57
CA HIS A 190 -58.65 -73.50 -6.95
C HIS A 190 -57.57 -72.67 -7.66
N SER A 191 -57.59 -72.65 -9.00
CA SER A 191 -56.66 -71.83 -9.79
C SER A 191 -56.89 -70.34 -9.59
N SER A 192 -58.16 -69.91 -9.51
CA SER A 192 -58.54 -68.53 -9.22
C SER A 192 -58.08 -68.10 -7.81
N ALA A 193 -58.23 -68.97 -6.80
CA ALA A 193 -57.76 -68.69 -5.44
C ALA A 193 -56.24 -68.49 -5.40
N ARG A 194 -55.49 -69.36 -6.09
CA ARG A 194 -54.04 -69.26 -6.19
C ARG A 194 -53.61 -67.97 -6.91
N LEU A 195 -54.27 -67.62 -8.01
CA LEU A 195 -53.99 -66.36 -8.72
C LEU A 195 -54.29 -65.14 -7.85
N ASN A 196 -55.41 -65.16 -7.12
CA ASN A 196 -55.80 -64.09 -6.19
C ASN A 196 -54.74 -63.88 -5.10
N GLU A 197 -54.18 -64.97 -4.56
CA GLU A 197 -53.09 -64.91 -3.58
C GLU A 197 -51.79 -64.32 -4.18
N GLN A 198 -51.44 -64.72 -5.41
CA GLN A 198 -50.28 -64.14 -6.10
C GLN A 198 -50.44 -62.63 -6.34
N ILE A 199 -51.65 -62.18 -6.71
CA ILE A 199 -51.94 -60.74 -6.86
C ILE A 199 -51.85 -60.04 -5.50
N ARG A 200 -52.39 -60.64 -4.42
CA ARG A 200 -52.31 -60.09 -3.06
C ARG A 200 -50.86 -59.83 -2.63
N VAL A 201 -49.95 -60.77 -2.89
CA VAL A 201 -48.52 -60.60 -2.60
C VAL A 201 -47.91 -59.42 -3.37
N GLN A 202 -48.22 -59.29 -4.67
CA GLN A 202 -47.74 -58.18 -5.50
C GLN A 202 -48.27 -56.81 -5.05
N VAL A 203 -49.53 -56.76 -4.62
CA VAL A 203 -50.16 -55.53 -4.11
C VAL A 203 -49.57 -55.15 -2.74
N GLU A 204 -49.26 -56.12 -1.87
CA GLU A 204 -48.56 -55.86 -0.61
C GLU A 204 -47.14 -55.31 -0.85
N GLN A 205 -46.43 -55.87 -1.82
CA GLN A 205 -45.12 -55.35 -2.22
C GLN A 205 -45.22 -53.92 -2.78
N SER A 206 -46.25 -53.63 -3.57
CA SER A 206 -46.53 -52.28 -4.09
C SER A 206 -46.81 -51.29 -2.95
N LYS A 207 -47.60 -51.70 -1.95
CA LYS A 207 -47.86 -50.90 -0.74
C LYS A 207 -46.58 -50.51 -0.02
N LYS A 208 -45.69 -51.48 0.17
CA LYS A 208 -44.38 -51.26 0.81
C LYS A 208 -43.54 -50.25 0.04
N ILE A 209 -43.43 -50.40 -1.28
CA ILE A 209 -42.67 -49.48 -2.14
C ILE A 209 -43.23 -48.05 -2.07
N VAL A 210 -44.56 -47.89 -2.08
CA VAL A 210 -45.21 -46.56 -1.96
C VAL A 210 -44.86 -45.91 -0.61
N HIS A 211 -44.90 -46.67 0.48
CA HIS A 211 -44.52 -46.18 1.81
C HIS A 211 -43.05 -45.77 1.88
N GLU A 212 -42.13 -46.63 1.42
CA GLU A 212 -40.69 -46.33 1.39
C GLU A 212 -40.39 -45.10 0.53
N THR A 213 -41.07 -44.96 -0.61
CA THR A 213 -40.91 -43.79 -1.50
C THR A 213 -41.38 -42.51 -0.82
N ARG A 214 -42.51 -42.54 -0.12
CA ARG A 214 -43.01 -41.39 0.66
C ARG A 214 -41.99 -40.95 1.72
N ASP A 215 -41.41 -41.89 2.45
CA ASP A 215 -40.44 -41.58 3.50
C ASP A 215 -39.15 -40.96 2.94
N VAL A 216 -38.64 -41.50 1.83
CA VAL A 216 -37.44 -40.97 1.15
C VAL A 216 -37.68 -39.53 0.65
N VAL A 217 -38.83 -39.26 0.02
CA VAL A 217 -39.16 -37.92 -0.47
C VAL A 217 -39.27 -36.92 0.67
N ASN A 218 -39.89 -37.32 1.79
CA ASN A 218 -40.01 -36.45 2.96
C ASN A 218 -38.64 -36.14 3.59
N GLN A 219 -37.78 -37.16 3.75
CA GLN A 219 -36.42 -36.96 4.28
C GLN A 219 -35.56 -36.09 3.37
N MET A 220 -35.68 -36.26 2.04
CA MET A 220 -34.96 -35.45 1.05
C MET A 220 -35.33 -33.97 1.19
N ALA A 221 -36.63 -33.66 1.22
CA ALA A 221 -37.11 -32.28 1.36
C ALA A 221 -36.60 -31.59 2.65
N MET A 222 -36.59 -32.33 3.77
CA MET A 222 -36.09 -31.79 5.05
C MET A 222 -34.57 -31.56 5.03
N ARG A 223 -33.81 -32.52 4.50
CA ARG A 223 -32.34 -32.45 4.46
C ARG A 223 -31.83 -31.36 3.54
N ASP A 224 -32.46 -31.20 2.38
CA ASP A 224 -32.09 -30.17 1.41
C ASP A 224 -32.33 -28.77 1.99
N MET A 225 -33.45 -28.57 2.70
CA MET A 225 -33.74 -27.30 3.38
C MET A 225 -32.72 -26.99 4.48
N ALA A 226 -32.40 -27.97 5.33
CA ALA A 226 -31.42 -27.79 6.40
C ALA A 226 -30.04 -27.42 5.86
N SER A 227 -29.57 -28.14 4.84
CA SER A 227 -28.24 -27.93 4.24
C SER A 227 -28.11 -26.53 3.61
N LEU A 228 -29.20 -25.99 3.07
CA LEU A 228 -29.21 -24.67 2.45
C LEU A 228 -29.29 -23.52 3.45
N ILE A 229 -30.02 -23.70 4.56
CA ILE A 229 -29.98 -22.72 5.66
C ILE A 229 -28.56 -22.62 6.21
N GLU A 230 -27.87 -23.75 6.39
CA GLU A 230 -26.48 -23.79 6.83
C GLU A 230 -25.54 -23.12 5.80
N ALA A 231 -25.69 -23.42 4.51
CA ALA A 231 -24.90 -22.78 3.46
C ALA A 231 -25.12 -21.26 3.42
N LYS A 232 -26.35 -20.79 3.62
CA LYS A 232 -26.67 -19.37 3.70
C LYS A 232 -26.02 -18.70 4.91
N ASP A 233 -26.14 -19.28 6.10
CA ASP A 233 -25.56 -18.73 7.32
C ASP A 233 -24.02 -18.63 7.22
N ASN A 234 -23.39 -19.68 6.68
CA ASN A 234 -21.96 -19.67 6.39
C ASN A 234 -21.55 -18.58 5.40
N ALA A 235 -22.37 -18.33 4.37
CA ALA A 235 -22.12 -17.26 3.40
C ALA A 235 -22.27 -15.88 4.05
N ASP A 236 -23.31 -15.66 4.85
CA ASP A 236 -23.55 -14.40 5.57
C ASP A 236 -22.38 -14.07 6.51
N ILE A 237 -21.85 -15.07 7.24
CA ILE A 237 -20.66 -14.93 8.09
C ILE A 237 -19.42 -14.57 7.26
N LEU A 238 -19.24 -15.22 6.11
CA LEU A 238 -18.11 -14.95 5.22
C LEU A 238 -18.17 -13.52 4.64
N PHE A 239 -19.35 -13.02 4.31
CA PHE A 239 -19.53 -11.65 3.83
C PHE A 239 -19.27 -10.61 4.91
N ALA A 240 -19.75 -10.84 6.13
CA ALA A 240 -19.44 -9.96 7.25
C ALA A 240 -17.91 -9.85 7.46
N LYS A 241 -17.19 -10.98 7.37
CA LYS A 241 -15.73 -11.00 7.46
C LYS A 241 -15.04 -10.28 6.31
N LEU A 242 -15.50 -10.48 5.08
CA LEU A 242 -14.96 -9.78 3.90
C LEU A 242 -15.19 -8.26 3.98
N GLY A 243 -16.34 -7.83 4.50
CA GLY A 243 -16.63 -6.41 4.74
C GLY A 243 -15.62 -5.77 5.68
N VAL A 244 -15.40 -6.38 6.85
CA VAL A 244 -14.40 -5.90 7.84
C VAL A 244 -12.99 -5.89 7.25
N MET A 245 -12.61 -6.95 6.53
CA MET A 245 -11.28 -7.02 5.90
C MET A 245 -11.09 -5.92 4.86
N ASN A 246 -12.13 -5.61 4.08
CA ASN A 246 -12.07 -4.56 3.08
C ASN A 246 -11.90 -3.18 3.72
N GLU A 247 -12.60 -2.89 4.81
CA GLU A 247 -12.45 -1.64 5.56
C GLU A 247 -11.03 -1.51 6.17
N PHE A 248 -10.51 -2.59 6.76
CA PHE A 248 -9.14 -2.66 7.27
C PHE A 248 -8.08 -2.36 6.19
N ILE A 249 -8.17 -3.02 5.03
CA ILE A 249 -7.25 -2.78 3.90
C ILE A 249 -7.37 -1.33 3.41
N SER A 250 -8.58 -0.78 3.40
CA SER A 250 -8.85 0.58 2.94
C SER A 250 -8.18 1.63 3.82
N GLU A 251 -8.31 1.48 5.14
CA GLU A 251 -7.70 2.36 6.13
C GLU A 251 -6.18 2.33 6.02
N HIS A 252 -5.60 1.13 5.97
CA HIS A 252 -4.15 0.97 5.88
C HIS A 252 -3.57 1.43 4.53
N LEU A 253 -4.27 1.26 3.41
CA LEU A 253 -3.86 1.86 2.13
C LEU A 253 -3.84 3.38 2.19
N GLY A 254 -4.81 4.00 2.88
CA GLY A 254 -4.80 5.44 3.15
C GLY A 254 -3.57 5.86 3.94
N GLN A 255 -3.28 5.17 5.05
CA GLN A 255 -2.10 5.43 5.87
C GLN A 255 -0.78 5.26 5.09
N VAL A 256 -0.66 4.23 4.25
CA VAL A 256 0.51 4.02 3.39
C VAL A 256 0.65 5.16 2.39
N SER A 257 -0.44 5.63 1.80
CA SER A 257 -0.42 6.79 0.89
C SER A 257 0.05 8.07 1.59
N ASP A 258 -0.43 8.34 2.81
CA ASP A 258 -0.04 9.51 3.60
C ASP A 258 1.45 9.46 3.97
N ILE A 259 1.94 8.29 4.37
CA ILE A 259 3.36 8.09 4.66
C ILE A 259 4.20 8.29 3.39
N SER A 260 3.77 7.77 2.24
CA SER A 260 4.47 7.95 0.97
C SER A 260 4.60 9.43 0.60
N GLN A 261 3.54 10.21 0.72
CA GLN A 261 3.60 11.66 0.46
C GLN A 261 4.55 12.38 1.42
N SER A 262 4.60 11.95 2.69
CA SER A 262 5.52 12.56 3.63
C SER A 262 6.98 12.16 3.41
N ILE A 263 7.22 10.95 2.90
CA ILE A 263 8.54 10.51 2.43
C ILE A 263 8.97 11.38 1.26
N ASP A 264 8.12 11.58 0.25
CA ASP A 264 8.42 12.43 -0.91
C ASP A 264 8.77 13.86 -0.48
N ARG A 265 8.03 14.43 0.47
CA ARG A 265 8.34 15.75 1.03
C ARG A 265 9.69 15.79 1.75
N SER A 266 10.01 14.75 2.54
CA SER A 266 11.28 14.66 3.24
C SER A 266 12.44 14.54 2.24
N VAL A 267 12.29 13.70 1.22
CA VAL A 267 13.28 13.56 0.13
C VAL A 267 13.47 14.88 -0.60
N GLY A 268 12.39 15.60 -0.95
CA GLY A 268 12.47 16.92 -1.57
C GLY A 268 13.28 17.92 -0.73
N LEU A 269 13.03 17.99 0.58
CA LEU A 269 13.79 18.83 1.50
C LEU A 269 15.28 18.42 1.60
N ALA A 270 15.58 17.12 1.54
CA ALA A 270 16.95 16.63 1.54
C ALA A 270 17.68 17.02 0.26
N VAL A 271 17.04 16.86 -0.90
CA VAL A 271 17.60 17.26 -2.21
C VAL A 271 17.84 18.77 -2.27
N GLN A 272 16.88 19.59 -1.82
CA GLN A 272 17.06 21.04 -1.73
C GLN A 272 18.22 21.39 -0.80
N SER A 273 18.30 20.72 0.35
CA SER A 273 19.37 21.00 1.30
C SER A 273 20.73 20.68 0.69
N LEU A 274 20.91 19.56 -0.02
CA LEU A 274 22.19 19.18 -0.66
C LEU A 274 22.80 20.23 -1.59
N GLN A 275 21.99 21.15 -2.16
CA GLN A 275 22.48 22.27 -2.96
C GLN A 275 23.36 23.24 -2.18
N PHE A 276 23.41 23.14 -0.84
CA PHE A 276 24.32 23.91 0.00
C PHE A 276 25.79 23.71 -0.38
N GLU A 277 26.17 22.51 -0.87
CA GLU A 277 27.55 22.22 -1.27
C GLU A 277 28.00 23.14 -2.41
N ASP A 278 27.16 23.33 -3.43
CA ASP A 278 27.46 24.22 -4.56
C ASP A 278 27.54 25.68 -4.12
N ILE A 279 26.62 26.13 -3.26
CA ILE A 279 26.59 27.51 -2.75
C ILE A 279 27.83 27.80 -1.90
N VAL A 280 28.20 26.87 -1.01
CA VAL A 280 29.39 26.98 -0.16
C VAL A 280 30.66 26.89 -0.99
N GLY A 281 30.70 26.01 -2.00
CA GLY A 281 31.81 25.91 -2.94
C GLY A 281 32.05 27.21 -3.69
N GLN A 282 30.99 27.88 -4.12
CA GLN A 282 31.08 29.22 -4.72
C GLN A 282 31.59 30.26 -3.71
N LEU A 283 31.00 30.35 -2.51
CA LEU A 283 31.44 31.31 -1.49
C LEU A 283 32.91 31.12 -1.08
N LEU A 284 33.34 29.87 -0.89
CA LEU A 284 34.73 29.55 -0.57
C LEU A 284 35.67 29.84 -1.75
N GLY A 285 35.27 29.54 -2.99
CA GLY A 285 36.05 29.90 -4.17
C GLY A 285 36.12 31.41 -4.44
N HIS A 286 35.17 32.19 -3.91
CA HIS A 286 35.23 33.65 -3.89
C HIS A 286 36.22 34.13 -2.80
N ALA A 287 36.09 33.61 -1.58
CA ALA A 287 36.99 33.93 -0.47
C ALA A 287 38.45 33.58 -0.79
N ASP A 288 38.69 32.42 -1.43
CA ASP A 288 40.03 31.96 -1.85
C ASP A 288 40.66 32.91 -2.88
N ARG A 289 39.88 33.36 -3.86
CA ARG A 289 40.34 34.38 -4.82
C ARG A 289 40.65 35.72 -4.15
N GLU A 290 39.80 36.19 -3.24
CA GLU A 290 40.04 37.44 -2.51
C GLU A 290 41.28 37.33 -1.60
N LEU A 291 41.49 36.18 -0.95
CA LEU A 291 42.69 35.89 -0.16
C LEU A 291 43.95 35.88 -1.04
N GLY A 292 43.90 35.23 -2.21
CA GLY A 292 45.01 35.22 -3.16
C GLY A 292 45.38 36.63 -3.66
N GLU A 293 44.39 37.48 -3.93
CA GLU A 293 44.61 38.89 -4.27
C GLU A 293 45.27 39.65 -3.11
N GLN A 294 44.82 39.45 -1.86
CA GLN A 294 45.42 40.06 -0.69
C GLN A 294 46.86 39.59 -0.46
N GLU A 295 47.13 38.30 -0.61
CA GLU A 295 48.47 37.73 -0.44
C GLU A 295 49.44 38.32 -1.47
N GLN A 296 48.97 38.52 -2.72
CA GLN A 296 49.75 39.18 -3.76
C GLN A 296 50.07 40.65 -3.41
N VAL A 297 49.09 41.39 -2.88
CA VAL A 297 49.30 42.78 -2.41
C VAL A 297 50.31 42.83 -1.26
N LEU A 298 50.19 41.93 -0.27
CA LEU A 298 51.12 41.86 0.86
C LEU A 298 52.53 41.43 0.44
N ALA A 299 52.64 40.51 -0.52
CA ALA A 299 53.93 40.10 -1.08
C ALA A 299 54.63 41.27 -1.78
N GLU A 300 53.90 42.02 -2.61
CA GLU A 300 54.43 43.19 -3.30
C GLU A 300 54.81 44.30 -2.31
N LEU A 301 53.99 44.52 -1.27
CA LEU A 301 54.29 45.47 -0.20
C LEU A 301 55.57 45.11 0.55
N ARG A 302 55.70 43.83 0.93
CA ARG A 302 56.90 43.30 1.59
C ARG A 302 58.16 43.46 0.73
N ASN A 303 58.06 43.23 -0.58
CA ASN A 303 59.19 43.43 -1.49
C ASN A 303 59.64 44.90 -1.55
N ARG A 304 58.70 45.85 -1.60
CA ARG A 304 58.98 47.29 -1.63
C ARG A 304 59.59 47.78 -0.32
N LEU A 305 59.03 47.33 0.81
CA LEU A 305 59.61 47.62 2.13
C LEU A 305 61.02 47.05 2.24
N ARG A 306 61.25 45.81 1.80
CA ARG A 306 62.59 45.19 1.81
C ARG A 306 63.59 45.97 0.96
N ALA A 307 63.22 46.39 -0.26
CA ALA A 307 64.06 47.20 -1.12
C ALA A 307 64.44 48.54 -0.45
N PHE A 308 63.48 49.17 0.24
CA PHE A 308 63.74 50.34 1.06
C PHE A 308 64.74 50.05 2.20
N THR A 309 64.53 48.97 2.97
CA THR A 309 65.43 48.62 4.07
C THR A 309 66.86 48.34 3.60
N GLU A 310 67.02 47.65 2.47
CA GLU A 310 68.32 47.37 1.86
C GLU A 310 69.01 48.66 1.36
N ALA A 311 68.27 49.58 0.75
CA ALA A 311 68.79 50.89 0.33
C ALA A 311 69.21 51.78 1.52
N ALA A 312 68.46 51.73 2.61
CA ALA A 312 68.74 52.51 3.81
C ALA A 312 69.93 51.96 4.63
N GLN A 313 70.12 50.63 4.68
CA GLN A 313 71.21 50.00 5.44
C GLN A 313 72.59 50.10 4.76
N ASN A 314 72.63 50.18 3.42
CA ASN A 314 73.88 50.23 2.65
C ASN A 314 74.54 51.63 2.61
N GLY A 315 74.20 52.53 3.54
CA GLY A 315 74.74 53.90 3.60
C GLY A 315 74.20 54.84 2.51
N GLY A 316 73.08 54.48 1.87
CA GLY A 316 72.40 55.32 0.88
C GLY A 316 71.69 56.53 1.49
N ASP A 317 71.35 57.51 0.63
CA ASP A 317 70.56 58.68 1.04
C ASP A 317 69.16 58.24 1.48
N THR A 318 68.93 58.28 2.80
CA THR A 318 67.69 57.86 3.46
C THR A 318 66.49 58.68 2.99
N ARG A 319 66.71 59.95 2.63
CA ARG A 319 65.68 60.83 2.08
C ARG A 319 65.23 60.34 0.71
N LYS A 320 66.19 60.01 -0.15
CA LYS A 320 65.91 59.50 -1.49
C LYS A 320 65.18 58.15 -1.41
N ALA A 321 65.61 57.26 -0.52
CA ALA A 321 64.95 55.97 -0.31
C ALA A 321 63.50 56.12 0.18
N LEU A 322 63.21 57.09 1.09
CA LEU A 322 61.85 57.36 1.56
C LEU A 322 60.95 57.92 0.45
N LEU A 323 61.46 58.85 -0.37
CA LEU A 323 60.71 59.40 -1.52
C LEU A 323 60.42 58.33 -2.58
N GLU A 324 61.38 57.43 -2.84
CA GLU A 324 61.19 56.28 -3.73
C GLU A 324 60.16 55.29 -3.16
N LEU A 325 60.19 55.01 -1.86
CA LEU A 325 59.19 54.18 -1.19
C LEU A 325 57.79 54.81 -1.30
N GLN A 326 57.66 56.11 -1.02
CA GLN A 326 56.39 56.85 -1.14
C GLN A 326 55.83 56.76 -2.57
N ALA A 327 56.64 57.08 -3.58
CA ALA A 327 56.22 56.98 -4.98
C ALA A 327 55.84 55.54 -5.37
N SER A 328 56.54 54.55 -4.82
CA SER A 328 56.26 53.14 -5.06
C SER A 328 54.93 52.68 -4.41
N LEU A 329 54.59 53.20 -3.23
CA LEU A 329 53.33 52.90 -2.54
C LEU A 329 52.15 53.58 -3.23
N ASP A 330 52.32 54.82 -3.70
CA ASP A 330 51.31 55.53 -4.50
C ASP A 330 51.03 54.82 -5.83
N ALA A 331 52.08 54.31 -6.49
CA ALA A 331 51.94 53.52 -7.71
C ALA A 331 51.18 52.21 -7.46
N MET A 332 51.43 51.55 -6.33
CA MET A 332 50.71 50.34 -5.90
C MET A 332 49.22 50.65 -5.67
N GLN A 333 48.90 51.72 -4.94
CA GLN A 333 47.53 52.12 -4.65
C GLN A 333 46.73 52.47 -5.91
N ARG A 334 47.39 53.01 -6.95
CA ARG A 334 46.78 53.32 -8.25
C ARG A 334 46.69 52.11 -9.20
N SER A 335 47.31 50.98 -8.86
CA SER A 335 47.25 49.78 -9.68
C SER A 335 45.87 49.10 -9.63
N GLY A 336 45.48 48.43 -10.72
CA GLY A 336 44.18 47.78 -10.87
C GLY A 336 43.87 46.67 -9.85
N LEU A 337 44.84 46.29 -9.00
CA LEU A 337 44.68 45.38 -7.86
C LEU A 337 43.71 45.93 -6.79
N PHE A 338 43.50 47.26 -6.74
CA PHE A 338 42.65 47.91 -5.73
C PHE A 338 41.26 48.33 -6.22
N GLN A 339 40.97 48.26 -7.53
CA GLN A 339 39.69 48.76 -8.09
C GLN A 339 38.64 47.68 -8.41
N LYS A 340 39.00 46.40 -8.48
CA LYS A 340 38.06 45.31 -8.79
C LYS A 340 37.40 44.75 -7.53
N SER A 341 36.32 45.35 -7.05
CA SER A 341 35.38 44.66 -6.16
C SER A 341 34.00 45.31 -6.26
N LYS A 342 33.29 44.97 -7.33
CA LYS A 342 31.86 45.28 -7.43
C LYS A 342 31.18 44.14 -8.15
N THR A 343 30.82 43.09 -7.42
CA THR A 343 29.98 42.04 -7.99
C THR A 343 28.98 41.50 -6.98
N VAL A 344 27.79 41.27 -7.52
CA VAL A 344 26.46 41.04 -6.97
C VAL A 344 26.41 39.94 -5.90
N LEU A 345 25.71 40.24 -4.80
CA LEU A 345 25.41 39.32 -3.69
C LEU A 345 24.05 38.66 -3.97
N GLN A 346 24.02 37.34 -4.15
CA GLN A 346 22.78 36.57 -3.99
C GLN A 346 22.58 36.33 -2.49
N GLN A 347 21.49 36.87 -1.93
CA GLN A 347 21.26 36.93 -0.47
C GLN A 347 20.39 35.79 0.07
N SER A 348 19.81 34.94 -0.77
CA SER A 348 18.90 33.89 -0.30
C SER A 348 18.87 32.67 -1.21
N MET A 349 18.64 31.52 -0.59
CA MET A 349 18.40 30.22 -1.22
C MET A 349 16.96 30.11 -1.79
N ASP A 350 16.07 31.07 -1.45
CA ASP A 350 14.66 31.09 -1.88
C ASP A 350 14.42 31.69 -3.28
N GLU A 351 15.41 32.31 -3.93
CA GLU A 351 15.22 32.94 -5.27
C GLU A 351 15.43 31.99 -6.46
N GLY A 352 15.40 30.69 -6.21
CA GLY A 352 15.45 29.65 -7.23
C GLY A 352 14.20 28.78 -7.18
N ASP A 353 13.03 29.36 -7.45
CA ASP A 353 11.87 28.57 -7.86
C ASP A 353 12.25 27.88 -9.17
N VAL A 354 12.68 26.64 -9.06
CA VAL A 354 12.80 25.74 -10.20
C VAL A 354 11.37 25.38 -10.58
N GLU A 355 10.88 25.94 -11.68
CA GLU A 355 9.81 25.34 -12.45
C GLU A 355 10.26 23.90 -12.81
N LEU A 356 9.76 22.94 -12.02
CA LEU A 356 9.84 21.52 -12.32
C LEU A 356 8.87 21.23 -13.47
N PHE A 357 9.41 20.88 -14.63
CA PHE A 357 8.69 20.13 -15.66
C PHE A 357 8.54 18.67 -15.25
#